data_AF-A0A9Q3IBH7-F1
#
_entry.id   AF-A0A9Q3IBH7-F1
#
_cell.length_a   1.000
_cell.length_b   1.000
_cell.length_c   1.000
_cell.angle_alpha   90.00
_cell.angle_beta   90.00
_cell.angle_gamma   90.00
#
_symmetry.space_group_name_H-M   'P 1'
#
loop_
_entity.id
_entity.type
_entity.pdbx_description
1 polymer ?
#
loop_
_entity_poly.entity_id
_entity_poly.type
_entity_poly.pdbx_seq_one_letter_code
_entity_poly.pdbx_strand_id
1 'polypeptide(L)'
;MPSKAKNFKSASGKMTSIGTVIKEIIIPHRKGNIRLNPEFVVLNDAHIQGFLLGTDYQRMYGIDIHNSKNRNITIGTNKEKKFSLDIYHISSQDPLEALLNEFREGKFSTTLNSKQKLSLLKMLRKNRPVFAIGEEPLRKIKGLDIELYLDVERPYPPMLRRPPYPASLEARKEIEEHINELLDMDVIRKIGHNEIV
;
A
#
# COMPACT_ATOMS: atom_id res chain seq x y z
N MET A 1 14.63 34.26 6.73
CA MET A 1 15.73 34.56 5.80
C MET A 1 16.38 33.24 5.43
N PRO A 2 16.53 32.89 4.14
CA PRO A 2 17.20 31.64 3.77
C PRO A 2 18.66 31.71 4.22
N SER A 3 19.12 30.66 4.90
CA SER A 3 20.44 30.64 5.51
C SER A 3 21.54 30.73 4.43
N LYS A 4 22.57 31.55 4.70
CA LYS A 4 23.73 31.78 3.80
C LYS A 4 24.25 30.44 3.27
N ALA A 5 24.56 30.38 1.97
CA ALA A 5 25.11 29.22 1.28
C ALA A 5 26.19 28.52 2.13
N LYS A 6 25.81 27.41 2.77
CA LYS A 6 26.75 26.58 3.53
C LYS A 6 27.46 25.67 2.53
N ASN A 7 28.77 25.55 2.68
CA ASN A 7 29.55 24.60 1.89
C ASN A 7 29.28 23.18 2.43
N PHE A 8 28.50 22.40 1.70
CA PHE A 8 28.23 21.00 2.04
C PHE A 8 29.34 20.10 1.48
N LYS A 9 29.89 19.23 2.33
CA LYS A 9 30.92 18.26 1.96
C LYS A 9 30.43 16.86 2.35
N SER A 10 30.58 15.91 1.44
CA SER A 10 30.49 14.48 1.73
C SER A 10 31.89 13.88 1.84
N ALA A 11 31.97 12.60 2.23
CA ALA A 11 33.23 11.85 2.15
C ALA A 11 33.78 11.73 0.72
N SER A 12 32.92 11.88 -0.30
CA SER A 12 33.26 11.76 -1.72
C SER A 12 33.53 13.10 -2.43
N GLY A 13 33.33 14.25 -1.78
CA GLY A 13 33.65 15.55 -2.38
C GLY A 13 32.79 16.72 -1.89
N LYS A 14 32.87 17.84 -2.61
CA LYS A 14 31.97 18.99 -2.41
C LYS A 14 30.61 18.70 -3.05
N MET A 15 29.53 19.00 -2.35
CA MET A 15 28.17 18.81 -2.86
C MET A 15 27.61 20.12 -3.38
N THR A 16 26.93 20.09 -4.53
CA THR A 16 26.29 21.29 -5.09
C THR A 16 24.87 21.47 -4.53
N SER A 17 24.60 22.67 -3.99
CA SER A 17 23.27 23.03 -3.49
C SER A 17 22.43 23.68 -4.58
N ILE A 18 21.22 23.16 -4.78
CA ILE A 18 20.25 23.65 -5.76
C ILE A 18 19.35 24.71 -5.13
N GLY A 19 18.96 24.52 -3.87
CA GLY A 19 18.01 25.40 -3.21
C GLY A 19 17.60 24.91 -1.84
N THR A 20 16.64 25.60 -1.25
CA THR A 20 16.19 25.34 0.12
C THR A 20 14.67 25.30 0.19
N VAL A 21 14.12 24.30 0.87
CA VAL A 21 12.68 24.08 1.06
C VAL A 21 12.39 24.00 2.55
N ILE A 22 11.42 24.78 3.02
CA ILE A 22 10.95 24.68 4.40
C ILE A 22 9.66 23.85 4.39
N LYS A 23 9.62 22.77 5.16
CA LYS A 23 8.43 21.92 5.26
C LYS A 23 8.21 21.49 6.70
N GLU A 24 7.02 21.75 7.21
CA GLU A 24 6.62 21.32 8.55
C GLU A 24 6.52 19.79 8.62
N ILE A 25 7.17 19.20 9.62
CA ILE A 25 6.99 17.81 10.02
C ILE A 25 6.19 17.82 11.33
N ILE A 26 4.99 17.25 11.29
CA ILE A 26 4.12 17.11 12.46
C ILE A 26 4.21 15.66 12.94
N ILE A 27 4.71 15.46 14.15
CA ILE A 27 4.74 14.16 14.81
C ILE A 27 3.63 14.14 15.88
N PRO A 28 2.60 13.29 15.74
CA PRO A 28 1.46 13.29 16.64
C PRO A 28 1.82 12.77 18.03
N HIS A 29 1.41 13.49 19.09
CA HIS A 29 1.67 13.10 20.47
C HIS A 29 0.52 13.47 21.43
N ARG A 30 0.31 12.65 22.47
CA ARG A 30 -0.88 12.71 23.35
C ARG A 30 -0.99 14.00 24.16
N LYS A 31 0.13 14.65 24.50
CA LYS A 31 0.17 15.92 25.26
C LYS A 31 0.30 17.16 24.36
N GLY A 32 0.12 16.98 23.05
CA GLY A 32 0.37 18.00 22.03
C GLY A 32 1.33 17.48 20.97
N ASN A 33 1.10 17.84 19.71
CA ASN A 33 1.90 17.41 18.58
C ASN A 33 3.27 18.10 18.60
N ILE A 34 4.32 17.34 18.29
CA ILE A 34 5.64 17.91 18.05
C ILE A 34 5.63 18.46 16.62
N ARG A 35 5.92 19.75 16.48
CA ARG A 35 6.01 20.42 15.18
C ARG A 35 7.46 20.82 14.95
N LEU A 36 8.07 20.24 13.94
CA LEU A 36 9.41 20.62 13.49
C LEU A 36 9.23 21.44 12.20
N ASN A 37 9.88 22.59 12.10
CA ASN A 37 9.94 23.38 10.87
C ASN A 37 11.35 23.33 10.27
N PRO A 38 11.83 22.15 9.83
CA PRO A 38 13.16 22.02 9.27
C PRO A 38 13.30 22.78 7.94
N GLU A 39 14.49 23.35 7.76
CA GLU A 39 14.97 23.91 6.50
C GLU A 39 15.74 22.79 5.77
N PHE A 40 15.15 22.26 4.69
CA PHE A 40 15.77 21.23 3.86
C PHE A 40 16.61 21.88 2.76
N VAL A 41 17.89 21.57 2.71
CA VAL A 41 18.74 21.99 1.61
C VAL A 41 18.76 20.88 0.56
N VAL A 42 18.30 21.23 -0.64
CA VAL A 42 18.29 20.32 -1.80
C VAL A 42 19.69 20.35 -2.42
N LEU A 43 20.28 19.17 -2.55
CA LEU A 43 21.61 18.99 -3.11
C LEU A 43 21.47 18.14 -4.39
N ASN A 44 22.18 18.52 -5.46
CA ASN A 44 22.11 17.81 -6.74
C ASN A 44 22.70 16.40 -6.66
N ASP A 45 23.77 16.26 -5.87
CA ASP A 45 24.62 15.07 -5.86
C ASP A 45 24.46 14.27 -4.55
N ALA A 46 23.35 14.48 -3.83
CA ALA A 46 23.07 13.78 -2.57
C ALA A 46 22.34 12.45 -2.81
N HIS A 47 23.02 11.35 -2.51
CA HIS A 47 22.43 10.00 -2.49
C HIS A 47 22.04 9.58 -1.06
N ILE A 48 21.20 10.37 -0.38
CA ILE A 48 20.74 10.01 0.97
C ILE A 48 19.28 9.58 0.91
N GLN A 49 19.01 8.32 1.29
CA GLN A 49 17.66 7.71 1.33
C GLN A 49 16.94 7.91 2.69
N GLY A 50 17.36 8.90 3.48
CA GLY A 50 16.83 9.15 4.81
C GLY A 50 17.19 10.53 5.33
N PHE A 51 16.62 10.93 6.46
CA PHE A 51 16.96 12.20 7.12
C PHE A 51 17.83 11.93 8.35
N LEU A 52 18.83 12.79 8.56
CA LEU A 52 19.66 12.79 9.75
C LEU A 52 19.00 13.69 10.79
N LEU A 53 18.60 13.10 11.91
CA LEU A 53 18.13 13.86 13.07
C LEU A 53 19.29 14.07 14.04
N GLY A 54 19.71 15.32 14.23
CA GLY A 54 20.79 15.66 15.16
C GLY A 54 20.49 15.26 16.60
N THR A 55 21.53 14.91 17.36
CA THR A 55 21.44 14.49 18.77
C THR A 55 20.79 15.54 19.66
N ASP A 56 20.94 16.82 19.33
CA ASP A 56 20.37 17.93 20.10
C ASP A 56 18.85 17.96 20.00
N TYR A 57 18.31 17.71 18.80
CA TYR A 57 16.87 17.54 18.57
C TYR A 57 16.34 16.27 19.24
N GLN A 58 17.11 15.18 19.23
CA GLN A 58 16.72 13.96 19.94
C GLN A 58 16.55 14.23 21.43
N ARG A 59 17.50 14.93 22.05
CA ARG A 59 17.44 15.30 23.48
C ARG A 59 16.31 16.29 23.78
N MET A 60 16.18 17.36 22.99
CA MET A 60 15.16 18.39 23.22
C MET A 60 13.73 17.83 23.18
N TYR A 61 13.47 16.87 22.30
CA TYR A 61 12.14 16.30 22.10
C TYR A 61 11.96 14.91 22.73
N GLY A 62 12.97 14.41 23.46
CA GLY A 62 12.94 13.09 24.11
C GLY A 62 12.78 11.94 23.11
N ILE A 63 13.36 12.05 21.93
CA ILE A 63 13.24 11.07 20.85
C ILE A 63 14.33 10.01 21.03
N ASP A 64 13.94 8.82 21.45
CA ASP A 64 14.80 7.66 21.59
C ASP A 64 14.64 6.72 20.39
N ILE A 65 15.76 6.33 19.76
CA ILE A 65 15.77 5.44 18.60
C ILE A 65 16.25 4.06 19.06
N HIS A 66 15.37 3.06 18.98
CA HIS A 66 15.68 1.68 19.29
C HIS A 66 15.97 0.88 18.01
N ASN A 67 17.20 0.42 17.88
CA ASN A 67 17.66 -0.43 16.79
C ASN A 67 17.51 -1.90 17.21
N SER A 68 16.36 -2.51 16.93
CA SER A 68 16.11 -3.94 17.19
C SER A 68 15.76 -4.64 15.86
N LYS A 69 14.75 -5.53 15.81
CA LYS A 69 14.31 -6.17 14.56
C LYS A 69 13.81 -5.16 13.52
N ASN A 70 13.13 -4.09 13.98
CA ASN A 70 12.74 -2.92 13.18
C ASN A 70 13.25 -1.63 13.85
N ARG A 71 13.48 -0.57 13.06
CA ARG A 71 13.81 0.76 13.59
C ARG A 71 12.56 1.39 14.19
N ASN A 72 12.53 1.44 15.52
CA ASN A 72 11.42 2.01 16.27
C ASN A 72 11.87 3.29 16.95
N ILE A 73 10.99 4.30 16.94
CA ILE A 73 11.20 5.54 17.70
C ILE A 73 10.22 5.56 18.88
N THR A 74 10.69 5.96 20.05
CA THR A 74 9.87 6.35 21.20
C THR A 74 10.04 7.85 21.46
N ILE A 75 8.97 8.52 21.87
CA ILE A 75 8.96 9.96 22.15
C ILE A 75 8.57 10.16 23.61
N GLY A 76 9.46 10.76 24.38
CA GLY A 76 9.35 10.93 25.83
C GLY A 76 9.57 9.62 26.60
N THR A 77 9.12 9.58 27.86
CA THR A 77 9.32 8.43 28.77
C THR A 77 8.46 7.21 28.44
N ASN A 78 7.65 7.24 27.39
CA ASN A 78 6.66 6.22 27.12
C ASN A 78 7.19 5.13 26.16
N LYS A 79 7.75 4.06 26.75
CA LYS A 79 8.31 2.90 26.04
C LYS A 79 7.26 2.04 25.31
N GLU A 80 5.97 2.25 25.56
CA GLU A 80 4.89 1.44 24.98
C GLU A 80 4.51 1.87 23.57
N LYS A 81 4.74 3.15 23.21
CA LYS A 81 4.44 3.67 21.87
C LYS A 81 5.67 3.66 20.99
N LYS A 82 5.88 2.54 20.33
CA LYS A 82 6.87 2.40 19.26
C LYS A 82 6.26 2.87 17.95
N PHE A 83 6.85 3.88 17.33
CA PHE A 83 6.54 4.28 15.96
C PHE A 83 7.49 3.54 15.02
N SER A 84 6.97 2.80 14.03
CA SER A 84 7.78 2.26 12.94
C SER A 84 8.18 3.39 12.01
N LEU A 85 9.47 3.47 11.69
CA LEU A 85 9.95 4.28 10.57
C LEU A 85 9.86 3.43 9.30
N ASP A 86 8.71 3.48 8.65
CA ASP A 86 8.57 2.90 7.32
C ASP A 86 9.08 3.93 6.30
N ILE A 87 10.32 3.71 5.82
CA ILE A 87 10.90 4.50 4.74
C ILE A 87 10.18 4.07 3.47
N TYR A 88 9.12 4.80 3.10
CA TYR A 88 8.52 4.65 1.79
C TYR A 88 9.55 5.10 0.75
N HIS A 89 9.96 4.18 -0.13
CA HIS A 89 10.68 4.52 -1.34
C HIS A 89 9.82 5.48 -2.18
N ILE A 90 10.05 6.77 -2.05
CA ILE A 90 9.64 7.73 -3.06
C ILE A 90 10.71 7.63 -4.15
N SER A 91 10.58 6.63 -5.02
CA SER A 91 11.42 6.59 -6.21
C SER A 91 11.10 7.86 -7.01
N SER A 92 12.16 8.60 -7.35
CA SER A 92 12.10 9.64 -8.39
C SER A 92 11.95 8.97 -9.76
N GLN A 93 10.93 8.13 -9.94
CA GLN A 93 10.55 7.70 -11.27
C GLN A 93 9.74 8.83 -11.88
N ASP A 94 10.20 9.31 -13.03
CA ASP A 94 9.41 10.14 -13.93
C ASP A 94 7.98 9.52 -14.00
N PRO A 95 6.89 10.27 -13.76
CA PRO A 95 5.54 9.71 -13.74
C PRO A 95 5.22 8.85 -14.96
N LEU A 96 5.90 9.12 -16.08
CA LEU A 96 5.87 8.35 -17.32
C LEU A 96 6.49 6.95 -17.19
N GLU A 97 7.69 6.84 -16.64
CA GLU A 97 8.42 5.59 -16.42
C GLU A 97 7.67 4.70 -15.43
N ALA A 98 7.12 5.29 -14.36
CA ALA A 98 6.29 4.57 -13.40
C ALA A 98 5.02 3.99 -14.06
N LEU A 99 4.35 4.77 -14.92
CA LEU A 99 3.18 4.29 -15.67
C LEU A 99 3.54 3.22 -16.70
N LEU A 100 4.64 3.37 -17.44
CA LEU A 100 5.07 2.35 -18.38
C LEU A 100 5.46 1.06 -17.67
N ASN A 101 6.06 1.16 -16.48
CA ASN A 101 6.38 0.03 -15.63
C ASN A 101 5.13 -0.68 -15.09
N GLU A 102 4.08 0.07 -14.74
CA GLU A 102 2.80 -0.44 -14.26
C GLU A 102 2.06 -1.29 -15.32
N PHE A 103 2.25 -1.00 -16.62
CA PHE A 103 1.58 -1.71 -17.72
C PHE A 103 2.56 -2.51 -18.60
N ARG A 104 3.70 -2.97 -18.04
CA ARG A 104 4.76 -3.69 -18.78
C ARG A 104 4.28 -4.92 -19.56
N GLU A 105 3.28 -5.60 -19.04
CA GLU A 105 2.72 -6.81 -19.65
C GLU A 105 1.70 -6.49 -20.76
N GLY A 106 1.26 -5.24 -20.85
CA GLY A 106 0.27 -4.77 -21.83
C GLY A 106 0.88 -4.60 -23.23
N LYS A 107 0.28 -5.28 -24.22
CA LYS A 107 0.61 -5.05 -25.64
C LYS A 107 -0.20 -3.87 -26.17
N PHE A 108 0.48 -2.82 -26.63
CA PHE A 108 -0.16 -1.70 -27.32
C PHE A 108 -0.20 -1.95 -28.82
N SER A 109 -1.26 -1.47 -29.49
CA SER A 109 -1.32 -1.45 -30.95
C SER A 109 -0.12 -0.70 -31.56
N THR A 110 0.40 -1.22 -32.67
CA THR A 110 1.50 -0.62 -33.45
C THR A 110 1.06 0.69 -34.15
N THR A 111 -0.24 0.91 -34.31
CA THR A 111 -0.81 2.10 -34.96
C THR A 111 -0.83 3.34 -34.06
N LEU A 112 -0.63 3.18 -32.75
CA LEU A 112 -0.71 4.28 -31.79
C LEU A 112 0.61 5.06 -31.70
N ASN A 113 0.52 6.38 -31.81
CA ASN A 113 1.66 7.25 -31.59
C ASN A 113 2.00 7.39 -30.09
N SER A 114 3.21 7.83 -29.77
CA SER A 114 3.69 7.91 -28.37
C SER A 114 2.82 8.81 -27.49
N LYS A 115 2.25 9.89 -28.04
CA LYS A 115 1.33 10.80 -27.31
C LYS A 115 -0.01 10.13 -26.98
N GLN A 116 -0.57 9.35 -27.91
CA GLN A 116 -1.82 8.61 -27.71
C GLN A 116 -1.63 7.50 -26.68
N LYS A 117 -0.53 6.74 -26.73
CA LYS A 117 -0.20 5.73 -25.71
C LYS A 117 -0.13 6.35 -24.32
N LEU A 118 0.51 7.51 -24.22
CA LEU A 118 0.59 8.31 -23.00
C LEU A 118 -0.79 8.75 -22.47
N SER A 119 -1.64 9.25 -23.36
CA SER A 119 -3.01 9.65 -23.01
C SER A 119 -3.83 8.47 -22.51
N LEU A 120 -3.73 7.32 -23.21
CA LEU A 120 -4.40 6.08 -22.85
C LEU A 120 -3.96 5.57 -21.48
N LEU A 121 -2.65 5.52 -21.23
CA LEU A 121 -2.07 5.12 -19.95
C LEU A 121 -2.58 6.00 -18.79
N LYS A 122 -2.62 7.33 -18.98
CA LYS A 122 -3.20 8.24 -17.99
C LYS A 122 -4.69 7.98 -17.74
N MET A 123 -5.46 7.69 -18.79
CA MET A 123 -6.87 7.36 -18.68
C MET A 123 -7.09 6.04 -17.93
N LEU A 124 -6.33 4.99 -18.26
CA LEU A 124 -6.40 3.69 -17.60
C LEU A 124 -6.08 3.81 -16.11
N ARG A 125 -5.03 4.57 -15.75
CA ARG A 125 -4.69 4.82 -14.35
C ARG A 125 -5.78 5.62 -13.61
N LYS A 126 -6.36 6.64 -14.26
CA LYS A 126 -7.47 7.42 -13.68
C LYS A 126 -8.69 6.55 -13.40
N ASN A 127 -8.98 5.60 -14.29
CA ASN A 127 -10.14 4.72 -14.23
C ASN A 127 -9.80 3.32 -13.68
N ARG A 128 -8.64 3.17 -13.02
CA ARG A 128 -8.18 1.91 -12.43
C ARG A 128 -9.26 1.15 -11.64
N PRO A 129 -10.08 1.77 -10.77
CA PRO A 129 -11.07 1.03 -9.98
C PRO A 129 -12.28 0.50 -10.77
N VAL A 130 -12.41 0.88 -12.06
CA VAL A 130 -13.49 0.41 -12.94
C VAL A 130 -13.09 -0.90 -13.64
N PHE A 131 -11.81 -1.18 -13.74
CA PHE A 131 -11.30 -2.40 -14.37
C PHE A 131 -11.19 -3.51 -13.33
N ALA A 132 -11.58 -4.72 -13.72
CA ALA A 132 -11.27 -5.92 -12.95
C ALA A 132 -9.76 -6.18 -13.05
N ILE A 133 -9.04 -5.95 -11.96
CA ILE A 133 -7.62 -6.28 -11.82
C ILE A 133 -7.58 -7.54 -10.96
N GLY A 134 -6.81 -8.56 -11.35
CA GLY A 134 -6.75 -9.84 -10.63
C GLY A 134 -6.31 -9.74 -9.17
N GLU A 135 -5.73 -8.60 -8.77
CA GLU A 135 -5.32 -8.30 -7.39
C GLU A 135 -6.42 -7.66 -6.53
N GLU A 136 -7.51 -7.16 -7.12
CA GLU A 136 -8.62 -6.57 -6.37
C GLU A 136 -9.80 -7.56 -6.32
N PRO A 137 -10.30 -7.93 -5.13
CA PRO A 137 -11.44 -8.84 -5.03
C PRO A 137 -12.68 -8.21 -5.68
N LEU A 138 -13.55 -9.07 -6.24
CA LEU A 138 -14.81 -8.65 -6.82
C LEU A 138 -15.61 -7.85 -5.79
N ARG A 139 -15.86 -6.57 -6.08
CA ARG A 139 -16.58 -5.71 -5.14
C ARG A 139 -18.06 -6.01 -5.16
N LYS A 140 -18.65 -6.20 -3.98
CA LYS A 140 -20.10 -6.29 -3.78
C LYS A 140 -20.79 -4.99 -4.22
N ILE A 141 -21.78 -5.09 -5.11
CA ILE A 141 -22.67 -3.97 -5.41
C ILE A 141 -23.58 -3.78 -4.19
N LYS A 142 -23.44 -2.65 -3.48
CA LYS A 142 -24.26 -2.35 -2.30
C LYS A 142 -25.73 -2.19 -2.71
N GLY A 143 -26.64 -2.85 -1.97
CA GLY A 143 -28.09 -2.70 -2.14
C GLY A 143 -28.76 -3.68 -3.11
N LEU A 144 -28.01 -4.65 -3.64
CA LEU A 144 -28.52 -5.75 -4.49
C LEU A 144 -28.41 -7.10 -3.78
N ASP A 145 -28.64 -7.10 -2.47
CA ASP A 145 -28.75 -8.33 -1.70
C ASP A 145 -30.03 -9.07 -2.11
N ILE A 146 -29.88 -10.34 -2.46
CA ILE A 146 -30.98 -11.19 -2.90
C ILE A 146 -31.43 -12.03 -1.70
N GLU A 147 -32.67 -11.82 -1.27
CA GLU A 147 -33.33 -12.70 -0.31
C GLU A 147 -34.06 -13.80 -1.09
N LEU A 148 -33.65 -15.05 -0.85
CA LEU A 148 -34.29 -16.23 -1.44
C LEU A 148 -35.20 -16.87 -0.40
N TYR A 149 -36.49 -16.92 -0.72
CA TYR A 149 -37.50 -17.59 0.10
C TYR A 149 -37.72 -19.01 -0.42
N LEU A 150 -37.75 -19.97 0.48
CA LEU A 150 -38.10 -21.35 0.16
C LEU A 150 -39.61 -21.52 0.30
N ASP A 151 -40.24 -22.12 -0.71
CA ASP A 151 -41.66 -22.47 -0.67
C ASP A 151 -41.97 -23.69 0.23
N VAL A 152 -40.96 -24.22 0.93
CA VAL A 152 -41.06 -25.42 1.76
C VAL A 152 -40.54 -25.17 3.17
N GLU A 153 -41.31 -25.63 4.15
CA GLU A 153 -40.93 -25.60 5.55
C GLU A 153 -40.17 -26.88 5.96
N ARG A 154 -39.51 -26.85 7.12
CA ARG A 154 -38.85 -28.03 7.67
C ARG A 154 -39.91 -29.10 8.03
N PRO A 155 -39.62 -30.40 7.80
CA PRO A 155 -38.35 -30.97 7.36
C PRO A 155 -38.13 -30.85 5.84
N TYR A 156 -36.94 -30.38 5.45
CA TYR A 156 -36.56 -30.24 4.04
C TYR A 156 -36.55 -31.59 3.29
N PRO A 157 -36.90 -31.60 1.99
CA PRO A 157 -36.88 -32.80 1.17
C PRO A 157 -35.55 -33.57 1.24
N PRO A 158 -35.56 -34.91 1.30
CA PRO A 158 -34.33 -35.73 1.33
C PRO A 158 -33.38 -35.45 0.17
N MET A 159 -33.89 -34.98 -0.97
CA MET A 159 -33.08 -34.58 -2.13
C MET A 159 -32.09 -33.45 -1.82
N LEU A 160 -32.41 -32.54 -0.90
CA LEU A 160 -31.53 -31.45 -0.48
C LEU A 160 -30.42 -31.92 0.48
N ARG A 161 -30.49 -33.17 0.97
CA ARG A 161 -29.53 -33.75 1.93
C ARG A 161 -28.62 -34.80 1.29
N ARG A 162 -28.60 -34.90 -0.05
CA ARG A 162 -27.77 -35.88 -0.74
C ARG A 162 -26.29 -35.53 -0.53
N PRO A 163 -25.43 -36.51 -0.21
CA PRO A 163 -24.00 -36.28 -0.17
C PRO A 163 -23.50 -35.88 -1.57
N PRO A 164 -22.45 -35.06 -1.65
CA PRO A 164 -21.83 -34.74 -2.93
C PRO A 164 -21.32 -36.02 -3.59
N TYR A 165 -21.39 -36.08 -4.92
CA TYR A 165 -20.84 -37.20 -5.68
C TYR A 165 -19.32 -37.27 -5.49
N PRO A 166 -18.74 -38.49 -5.44
CA PRO A 166 -17.29 -38.65 -5.33
C PRO A 166 -16.60 -38.15 -6.60
N ALA A 167 -15.75 -37.15 -6.46
CA ALA A 167 -14.86 -36.68 -7.52
C ALA A 167 -13.56 -37.51 -7.58
N SER A 168 -12.97 -37.64 -8.78
CA SER A 168 -11.65 -38.26 -8.98
C SER A 168 -10.54 -37.43 -8.31
N LEU A 169 -9.37 -38.04 -8.07
CA LEU A 169 -8.24 -37.35 -7.47
C LEU A 169 -7.73 -36.17 -8.31
N GLU A 170 -7.74 -36.32 -9.64
CA GLU A 170 -7.35 -35.26 -10.57
C GLU A 170 -8.35 -34.11 -10.54
N ALA A 171 -9.65 -34.41 -10.67
CA ALA A 171 -10.70 -33.41 -10.63
C ALA A 171 -10.71 -32.65 -9.29
N ARG A 172 -10.43 -33.32 -8.17
CA ARG A 172 -10.33 -32.66 -6.86
C ARG A 172 -9.23 -31.60 -6.84
N LYS A 173 -8.05 -31.89 -7.39
CA LYS A 173 -6.93 -30.95 -7.41
C LYS A 173 -7.25 -29.70 -8.22
N GLU A 174 -7.80 -29.88 -9.42
CA GLU A 174 -8.19 -28.75 -10.28
C GLU A 174 -9.29 -27.90 -9.63
N ILE A 175 -10.30 -28.54 -9.03
CA ILE A 175 -11.38 -27.83 -8.33
C ILE A 175 -10.86 -27.11 -7.09
N GLU A 176 -9.91 -27.69 -6.37
CA GLU A 176 -9.33 -27.11 -5.15
C GLU A 176 -8.60 -25.78 -5.43
N GLU A 177 -7.90 -25.66 -6.56
CA GLU A 177 -7.28 -24.41 -7.00
C GLU A 177 -8.34 -23.30 -7.16
N HIS A 178 -9.42 -23.57 -7.86
CA HIS A 178 -10.51 -22.60 -8.06
C HIS A 178 -11.30 -22.30 -6.78
N ILE A 179 -11.49 -23.29 -5.90
CA ILE A 179 -12.13 -23.06 -4.59
C ILE A 179 -11.28 -22.09 -3.77
N ASN A 180 -9.96 -22.24 -3.76
CA ASN A 180 -9.07 -21.34 -3.04
C ASN A 180 -9.13 -19.91 -3.59
N GLU A 181 -9.14 -19.76 -4.92
CA GLU A 181 -9.34 -18.44 -5.56
C GLU A 181 -10.65 -17.77 -5.13
N LEU A 182 -11.75 -18.52 -5.09
CA LEU A 182 -13.07 -18.00 -4.68
C LEU A 182 -13.14 -17.67 -3.18
N LEU A 183 -12.38 -18.38 -2.33
CA LEU A 183 -12.23 -18.06 -0.91
C LEU A 183 -11.45 -16.76 -0.72
N ASP A 184 -10.33 -16.60 -1.44
CA ASP A 184 -9.50 -15.39 -1.38
C ASP A 184 -10.25 -14.16 -1.89
N MET A 185 -11.15 -14.32 -2.87
CA MET A 185 -12.03 -13.27 -3.38
C MET A 185 -13.26 -13.00 -2.48
N ASP A 186 -13.44 -13.71 -1.36
CA ASP A 186 -14.60 -13.61 -0.47
C ASP A 186 -15.95 -13.84 -1.19
N VAL A 187 -15.94 -14.64 -2.26
CA VAL A 187 -17.13 -15.03 -3.02
C VAL A 187 -17.83 -16.20 -2.35
N ILE A 188 -17.05 -17.15 -1.83
CA ILE A 188 -17.54 -18.26 -1.02
C ILE A 188 -16.89 -18.22 0.36
N ARG A 189 -17.58 -18.74 1.37
CA ARG A 189 -17.04 -18.86 2.73
C ARG A 189 -17.41 -20.19 3.34
N LYS A 190 -16.61 -20.64 4.30
CA LYS A 190 -16.93 -21.82 5.11
C LYS A 190 -18.06 -21.48 6.08
N ILE A 191 -19.16 -22.22 6.01
CA ILE A 191 -20.28 -22.13 6.95
C ILE A 191 -20.16 -23.29 7.93
N GLY A 192 -20.23 -22.99 9.23
CA GLY A 192 -20.20 -24.01 10.28
C GLY A 192 -21.52 -24.78 10.37
N HIS A 193 -21.47 -26.04 10.82
CA HIS A 193 -22.68 -26.88 10.98
C HIS A 193 -23.74 -26.27 11.94
N ASN A 194 -23.31 -25.37 12.84
CA ASN A 194 -24.17 -24.73 13.84
C ASN A 194 -24.42 -23.24 13.55
N GLU A 195 -23.95 -22.73 12.41
CA GLU A 195 -24.15 -21.34 12.06
C GLU A 195 -25.56 -21.16 11.50
N ILE A 196 -26.40 -20.43 12.24
CA ILE A 196 -27.72 -20.01 11.77
C ILE A 196 -27.47 -18.75 10.93
N VAL A 197 -27.63 -18.88 9.62
CA VAL A 197 -27.63 -17.77 8.66
C VAL A 197 -29.04 -17.17 8.61
#